data_AF-A0AAQ3K4C5-F1
#
_entry.id   AF-A0AAQ3K4C5-F1
#
_cell.length_a   1.000
_cell.length_b   1.000
_cell.length_c   1.000
_cell.angle_alpha   90.00
_cell.angle_beta   90.00
_cell.angle_gamma   90.00
#
_symmetry.space_group_name_H-M   'P 1'
#
loop_
_entity.id
_entity.type
_entity.pdbx_description
1 polymer ?
#
loop_
_entity_poly.entity_id
_entity_poly.type
_entity_poly.pdbx_seq_one_letter_code
_entity_poly.pdbx_strand_id
1 'polypeptide(L)'
;MLLPTASSFDLGSSSLPAPSLLRSDADGHLRTVKTLVRSTVKIPPASALPSPILSLRLGNWVKLICGASFEDAADVRNLSLVYTLAGVDCIDCAADAPVVNAVNEGIEAAMSIAMVKRPWVMISVNDDEEDLHFRKAEFDPEDCPSDCPRPCEKVCPANAISLQWVLQEDETEQNNRLGQLKGGVITERCYGCGRCFSACPYDRIRALSYVRDPTTTSKLLQRNDVDAIEIHTRGRRTDLFNDLWDSLGDSIENVKLVALVK
;
A
#
# COMPACT_ATOMS: atom_id res chain seq x y z
N MET A 1 62.02 9.82 -2.59
CA MET A 1 62.08 8.35 -2.47
C MET A 1 62.63 8.01 -1.11
N LEU A 2 61.80 7.49 -0.21
CA LEU A 2 62.11 6.72 1.01
C LEU A 2 60.76 6.50 1.73
N LEU A 3 60.39 5.22 1.92
CA LEU A 3 59.26 4.79 2.75
C LEU A 3 59.48 5.16 4.22
N PRO A 4 58.40 5.23 5.03
CA PRO A 4 58.35 4.25 6.11
C PRO A 4 56.95 3.69 6.44
N THR A 5 56.95 2.38 6.64
CA THR A 5 56.32 1.57 7.71
C THR A 5 54.83 1.70 8.02
N ALA A 6 54.15 0.57 7.81
CA ALA A 6 52.84 0.23 8.36
C ALA A 6 52.86 0.15 9.90
N SER A 7 51.82 0.70 10.52
CA SER A 7 51.42 0.38 11.90
C SER A 7 50.02 -0.22 11.86
N SER A 8 49.93 -1.47 12.30
CA SER A 8 48.72 -2.23 12.58
C SER A 8 47.81 -1.51 13.57
N PHE A 9 46.51 -1.41 13.24
CA PHE A 9 45.47 -1.13 14.23
C PHE A 9 44.59 -2.36 14.43
N ASP A 10 44.50 -2.71 15.71
CA ASP A 10 43.81 -3.83 16.32
C ASP A 10 42.28 -3.70 16.13
N LEU A 11 41.64 -4.70 15.51
CA LEU A 11 40.18 -4.78 15.44
C LEU A 11 39.67 -5.44 16.71
N GLY A 12 39.54 -4.64 17.77
CA GLY A 12 38.82 -5.01 18.97
C GLY A 12 37.36 -5.31 18.63
N SER A 13 36.94 -6.55 18.88
CA SER A 13 35.57 -7.03 18.76
C SER A 13 34.64 -6.30 19.73
N SER A 14 33.88 -5.31 19.26
CA SER A 14 32.72 -4.79 19.97
C SER A 14 31.47 -5.54 19.51
N SER A 15 30.97 -6.44 20.36
CA SER A 15 29.66 -7.07 20.24
C SER A 15 28.56 -6.03 20.04
N LEU A 16 27.79 -6.15 18.96
CA LEU A 16 26.55 -5.38 18.76
C LEU A 16 25.55 -5.74 19.87
N PRO A 17 24.94 -4.77 20.58
CA PRO A 17 23.91 -5.08 21.55
C PRO A 17 22.64 -5.54 20.82
N ALA A 18 21.97 -6.53 21.40
CA ALA A 18 20.66 -7.03 20.96
C ALA A 18 19.62 -5.89 20.86
N PRO A 19 18.63 -5.99 19.95
CA PRO A 19 17.64 -4.95 19.75
C PRO A 19 16.78 -4.81 21.01
N SER A 20 17.07 -3.77 21.80
CA SER A 20 16.21 -3.34 22.90
C SER A 20 14.89 -2.86 22.32
N LEU A 21 13.78 -3.46 22.78
CA LEU A 21 12.42 -2.95 22.66
C LEU A 21 12.31 -1.56 23.30
N LEU A 22 12.79 -0.54 22.60
CA LEU A 22 12.50 0.85 22.90
C LEU A 22 11.12 1.16 22.32
N ARG A 23 10.12 1.30 23.20
CA ARG A 23 8.90 2.03 22.88
C ARG A 23 9.32 3.38 22.31
N SER A 24 9.20 3.53 21.01
CA SER A 24 9.56 4.75 20.29
C SER A 24 8.75 5.93 20.84
N ASP A 25 9.42 7.05 21.07
CA ASP A 25 8.83 8.34 21.45
C ASP A 25 8.03 8.94 20.27
N ALA A 26 6.86 8.34 20.01
CA ALA A 26 5.95 8.79 18.97
C ALA A 26 5.53 10.27 19.18
N ASP A 27 5.49 10.73 20.43
CA ASP A 27 5.09 12.09 20.80
C ASP A 27 6.17 13.14 20.50
N GLY A 28 7.46 12.80 20.64
CA GLY A 28 8.57 13.68 20.32
C GLY A 28 8.74 13.92 18.82
N HIS A 29 8.65 12.85 18.02
CA HIS A 29 8.72 12.95 16.56
C HIS A 29 7.53 13.72 16.00
N LEU A 30 6.31 13.47 16.48
CA LEU A 30 5.12 14.20 16.06
C LEU A 30 5.21 15.70 16.37
N ARG A 31 5.73 16.08 17.56
CA ARG A 31 5.97 17.50 17.91
C ARG A 31 6.96 18.19 16.98
N THR A 32 8.02 17.49 16.60
CA THR A 32 9.03 18.00 15.67
C THR A 32 8.43 18.24 14.28
N VAL A 33 7.68 17.26 13.75
CA VAL A 33 6.96 17.39 12.47
C VAL A 33 5.95 18.54 12.52
N LYS A 34 5.17 18.68 13.61
CA LYS A 34 4.23 19.79 13.79
C LYS A 34 4.91 21.15 13.68
N THR A 35 6.07 21.30 14.30
CA THR A 35 6.84 22.54 14.28
C THR A 35 7.36 22.86 12.88
N LEU A 36 7.89 21.85 12.18
CA LEU A 36 8.41 22.00 10.81
C LEU A 36 7.31 22.37 9.81
N VAL A 37 6.17 21.67 9.84
CA VAL A 37 5.04 21.93 8.92
C VAL A 37 4.50 23.34 9.11
N ARG A 38 4.29 23.78 10.36
CA ARG A 38 3.78 25.12 10.68
C ARG A 38 4.74 26.25 10.30
N SER A 39 6.05 26.01 10.35
CA SER A 39 7.06 27.01 10.02
C SER A 39 7.38 27.09 8.52
N THR A 40 7.13 26.02 7.76
CA THR A 40 7.57 25.91 6.35
C THR A 40 6.43 26.07 5.34
N VAL A 41 5.23 25.60 5.66
CA VAL A 41 4.10 25.60 4.72
C VAL A 41 3.17 26.77 5.06
N LYS A 42 2.95 27.69 4.10
CA LYS A 42 1.85 28.67 4.15
C LYS A 42 0.53 27.91 3.96
N ILE A 43 0.06 27.23 5.00
CA ILE A 43 -1.22 26.53 4.99
C ILE A 43 -2.31 27.61 4.88
N PRO A 44 -3.14 27.61 3.81
CA PRO A 44 -4.27 28.51 3.73
C PRO A 44 -5.16 28.34 4.97
N PRO A 45 -5.76 29.41 5.53
CA PRO A 45 -6.69 29.26 6.63
C PRO A 45 -7.80 28.27 6.26
N ALA A 46 -8.20 27.39 7.18
CA ALA A 46 -9.15 26.30 6.91
C ALA A 46 -10.55 26.77 6.42
N SER A 47 -10.86 28.06 6.51
CA SER A 47 -12.05 28.68 5.91
C SER A 47 -11.94 28.93 4.40
N ALA A 48 -10.73 28.86 3.83
CA ALA A 48 -10.46 29.11 2.42
C ALA A 48 -10.39 27.82 1.57
N LEU A 49 -10.16 26.66 2.17
CA LEU A 49 -10.15 25.39 1.46
C LEU A 49 -11.59 24.90 1.21
N PRO A 50 -12.00 24.66 -0.05
CA PRO A 50 -13.32 24.13 -0.36
C PRO A 50 -13.52 22.76 0.29
N SER A 51 -14.77 22.41 0.62
CA SER A 51 -15.11 21.04 1.00
C SER A 51 -15.04 20.11 -0.22
N PRO A 52 -14.86 18.79 -0.05
CA PRO A 52 -14.77 17.86 -1.18
C PRO A 52 -15.93 17.99 -2.19
N ILE A 53 -17.16 18.19 -1.70
CA ILE A 53 -18.34 18.40 -2.57
C ILE A 53 -18.28 19.71 -3.35
N LEU A 54 -17.71 20.78 -2.79
CA LEU A 54 -17.55 22.06 -3.48
C LEU A 54 -16.45 21.95 -4.53
N SER A 55 -15.31 21.33 -4.22
CA SER A 55 -14.24 21.05 -5.18
C SER A 55 -14.77 20.24 -6.37
N LEU A 56 -15.61 19.22 -6.10
CA LEU A 56 -16.25 18.41 -7.13
C LEU A 56 -17.18 19.24 -8.03
N ARG A 57 -18.04 20.08 -7.46
CA ARG A 57 -18.95 20.96 -8.23
C ARG A 57 -18.21 22.01 -9.07
N LEU A 58 -17.05 22.45 -8.60
CA LEU A 58 -16.21 23.44 -9.28
C LEU A 58 -15.22 22.80 -10.29
N GLY A 59 -15.11 21.47 -10.34
CA GLY A 59 -14.17 20.78 -11.21
C GLY A 59 -12.70 20.82 -10.76
N ASN A 60 -12.45 21.16 -9.50
CA ASN A 60 -11.11 21.27 -8.91
C ASN A 60 -10.79 20.12 -7.93
N TRP A 61 -11.51 19.01 -8.03
CA TRP A 61 -11.42 17.91 -7.09
C TRP A 61 -10.13 17.09 -7.27
N VAL A 62 -9.41 16.87 -6.17
CA VAL A 62 -8.16 16.11 -6.16
C VAL A 62 -8.31 14.81 -5.37
N LYS A 63 -8.05 13.69 -6.04
CA LYS A 63 -8.05 12.33 -5.49
C LYS A 63 -6.64 11.80 -5.36
N LEU A 64 -6.26 11.35 -4.16
CA LEU A 64 -5.14 10.43 -4.01
C LEU A 64 -5.63 9.01 -4.28
N ILE A 65 -4.95 8.28 -5.17
CA ILE A 65 -5.21 6.87 -5.44
C ILE A 65 -4.10 6.06 -4.77
N CYS A 66 -4.37 5.45 -3.62
CA CYS A 66 -3.45 4.51 -2.98
C CYS A 66 -3.45 3.14 -3.67
N GLY A 67 -4.49 2.84 -4.46
CA GLY A 67 -4.60 1.64 -5.28
C GLY A 67 -5.59 0.62 -4.72
N ALA A 68 -6.46 0.08 -5.58
CA ALA A 68 -7.48 -0.88 -5.19
C ALA A 68 -6.92 -2.25 -4.70
N SER A 69 -5.70 -2.59 -5.16
CA SER A 69 -4.96 -3.80 -4.76
C SER A 69 -3.78 -3.52 -3.82
N PHE A 70 -3.48 -2.27 -3.48
CA PHE A 70 -2.39 -1.96 -2.56
C PHE A 70 -2.90 -1.90 -1.12
N GLU A 71 -2.36 -2.77 -0.27
CA GLU A 71 -2.88 -3.04 1.07
C GLU A 71 -1.79 -2.93 2.16
N ASP A 72 -0.61 -2.36 1.85
CA ASP A 72 0.40 -2.04 2.85
C ASP A 72 -0.11 -0.90 3.74
N ALA A 73 -0.68 -1.26 4.88
CA ALA A 73 -1.29 -0.34 5.83
C ALA A 73 -0.31 0.74 6.33
N ALA A 74 0.98 0.44 6.47
CA ALA A 74 1.95 1.41 6.96
C ALA A 74 2.19 2.52 5.92
N ASP A 75 2.38 2.12 4.66
CA ASP A 75 2.56 3.07 3.55
C ASP A 75 1.28 3.86 3.29
N VAL A 76 0.12 3.20 3.28
CA VAL A 76 -1.19 3.86 3.11
C VAL A 76 -1.44 4.91 4.19
N ARG A 77 -1.15 4.61 5.46
CA ARG A 77 -1.27 5.57 6.56
C ARG A 77 -0.37 6.80 6.37
N ASN A 78 0.88 6.58 5.98
CA ASN A 78 1.83 7.66 5.75
C ASN A 78 1.46 8.53 4.54
N LEU A 79 1.03 7.91 3.43
CA LEU A 79 0.51 8.62 2.26
C LEU A 79 -0.73 9.44 2.62
N SER A 80 -1.67 8.84 3.36
CA SER A 80 -2.90 9.51 3.78
C SER A 80 -2.61 10.74 4.63
N LEU A 81 -1.63 10.66 5.55
CA LEU A 81 -1.17 11.81 6.32
C LEU A 81 -0.63 12.92 5.42
N VAL A 82 0.33 12.60 4.54
CA VAL A 82 1.00 13.60 3.70
C VAL A 82 0.02 14.29 2.75
N TYR A 83 -0.85 13.53 2.09
CA TYR A 83 -1.79 14.08 1.13
C TYR A 83 -2.98 14.79 1.79
N THR A 84 -3.39 14.39 3.00
CA THR A 84 -4.32 15.20 3.80
C THR A 84 -3.71 16.57 4.14
N LEU A 85 -2.43 16.63 4.51
CA LEU A 85 -1.72 17.90 4.71
C LEU A 85 -1.62 18.73 3.42
N ALA A 86 -1.50 18.07 2.27
CA ALA A 86 -1.52 18.72 0.96
C ALA A 86 -2.90 19.24 0.54
N GLY A 87 -3.97 18.84 1.23
CA GLY A 87 -5.34 19.29 0.99
C GLY A 87 -6.06 18.56 -0.14
N VAL A 88 -5.79 17.25 -0.33
CA VAL A 88 -6.62 16.43 -1.22
C VAL A 88 -8.07 16.39 -0.75
N ASP A 89 -9.00 16.23 -1.68
CA ASP A 89 -10.43 16.14 -1.38
C ASP A 89 -10.86 14.71 -1.05
N CYS A 90 -10.12 13.71 -1.53
CA CYS A 90 -10.44 12.31 -1.35
C CYS A 90 -9.18 11.43 -1.36
N ILE A 91 -9.19 10.39 -0.52
CA ILE A 91 -8.20 9.34 -0.50
C ILE A 91 -8.92 8.03 -0.81
N ASP A 92 -8.48 7.38 -1.87
CA ASP A 92 -9.00 6.11 -2.34
C ASP A 92 -8.05 4.97 -2.03
N CYS A 93 -8.60 3.85 -1.58
CA CYS A 93 -7.88 2.71 -1.07
C CYS A 93 -8.61 1.39 -1.34
N ALA A 94 -7.91 0.28 -1.10
CA ALA A 94 -8.51 -1.04 -1.13
C ALA A 94 -9.72 -1.14 -0.19
N ALA A 95 -10.77 -1.83 -0.64
CA ALA A 95 -11.92 -2.21 0.18
C ALA A 95 -11.53 -3.31 1.19
N ASP A 96 -10.68 -2.95 2.15
CA ASP A 96 -10.17 -3.80 3.24
C ASP A 96 -10.17 -3.03 4.56
N ALA A 97 -10.60 -3.67 5.65
CA ALA A 97 -10.80 -2.99 6.93
C ALA A 97 -9.50 -2.44 7.55
N PRO A 98 -8.40 -3.21 7.65
CA PRO A 98 -7.08 -2.69 8.01
C PRO A 98 -6.63 -1.48 7.18
N VAL A 99 -6.83 -1.51 5.87
CA VAL A 99 -6.44 -0.40 4.97
C VAL A 99 -7.28 0.85 5.22
N VAL A 100 -8.61 0.72 5.35
CA VAL A 100 -9.50 1.83 5.71
C VAL A 100 -9.11 2.44 7.06
N ASN A 101 -8.76 1.61 8.05
CA ASN A 101 -8.28 2.08 9.35
C ASN A 101 -7.00 2.90 9.21
N ALA A 102 -6.05 2.43 8.40
CA ALA A 102 -4.79 3.11 8.12
C ALA A 102 -4.99 4.48 7.45
N VAL A 103 -5.90 4.58 6.48
CA VAL A 103 -6.27 5.86 5.85
C VAL A 103 -6.80 6.83 6.90
N ASN A 104 -7.77 6.38 7.70
CA ASN A 104 -8.39 7.18 8.75
C ASN A 104 -7.37 7.66 9.80
N GLU A 105 -6.47 6.78 10.24
CA GLU A 105 -5.40 7.14 11.16
C GLU A 105 -4.47 8.21 10.58
N GLY A 106 -4.11 8.08 9.29
CA GLY A 106 -3.29 9.08 8.60
C GLY A 106 -3.97 10.45 8.51
N ILE A 107 -5.27 10.47 8.19
CA ILE A 107 -6.08 11.69 8.15
C ILE A 107 -6.11 12.37 9.52
N GLU A 108 -6.42 11.63 10.59
CA GLU A 108 -6.51 12.19 11.94
C GLU A 108 -5.14 12.70 12.42
N ALA A 109 -4.06 11.98 12.09
CA ALA A 109 -2.71 12.44 12.38
C ALA A 109 -2.40 13.78 11.70
N ALA A 110 -2.77 13.95 10.42
CA ALA A 110 -2.61 15.20 9.67
C ALA A 110 -3.43 16.35 10.26
N MET A 111 -4.69 16.10 10.61
CA MET A 111 -5.56 17.10 11.24
C MET A 111 -5.06 17.51 12.64
N SER A 112 -4.37 16.62 13.36
CA SER A 112 -3.70 16.97 14.61
C SER A 112 -2.49 17.90 14.42
N ILE A 113 -1.92 17.92 13.22
CA ILE A 113 -0.72 18.71 12.86
C ILE A 113 -1.11 20.13 12.43
N ALA A 114 -2.05 20.21 11.50
CA ALA A 114 -2.48 21.43 10.84
C ALA A 114 -4.01 21.50 10.72
N MET A 115 -4.54 22.72 10.66
CA MET A 115 -5.94 22.94 10.34
C MET A 115 -6.17 22.71 8.84
N VAL A 116 -6.46 21.46 8.47
CA VAL A 116 -6.79 21.04 7.10
C VAL A 116 -8.21 20.51 7.04
N LYS A 117 -8.78 20.46 5.83
CA LYS A 117 -10.07 19.81 5.61
C LYS A 117 -9.87 18.30 5.62
N ARG A 118 -10.83 17.59 6.20
CA ARG A 118 -10.89 16.14 6.14
C ARG A 118 -11.25 15.70 4.71
N PRO A 119 -10.40 14.94 4.00
CA PRO A 119 -10.78 14.34 2.74
C PRO A 119 -11.85 13.27 2.94
N TRP A 120 -12.56 12.93 1.87
CA TRP A 120 -13.40 11.74 1.85
C TRP A 120 -12.57 10.47 1.76
N VAL A 121 -12.96 9.45 2.53
CA VAL A 121 -12.40 8.10 2.38
C VAL A 121 -13.21 7.35 1.33
N MET A 122 -12.55 6.93 0.25
CA MET A 122 -13.14 6.13 -0.82
C MET A 122 -12.58 4.71 -0.79
N ILE A 123 -13.45 3.72 -0.98
CA ILE A 123 -13.03 2.33 -1.21
C ILE A 123 -13.30 1.94 -2.66
N SER A 124 -12.38 1.17 -3.25
CA SER A 124 -12.51 0.67 -4.62
C SER A 124 -12.89 -0.81 -4.66
N VAL A 125 -13.87 -1.14 -5.51
CA VAL A 125 -14.33 -2.51 -5.79
C VAL A 125 -14.49 -2.75 -7.30
N ASN A 126 -14.57 -4.01 -7.69
CA ASN A 126 -14.84 -4.45 -9.06
C ASN A 126 -16.05 -5.38 -9.10
N ASP A 127 -16.70 -5.45 -10.26
CA ASP A 127 -17.78 -6.41 -10.55
C ASP A 127 -17.31 -7.64 -11.35
N ASP A 128 -16.08 -7.64 -11.89
CA ASP A 128 -15.53 -8.75 -12.69
C ASP A 128 -14.05 -9.08 -12.41
N GLU A 129 -13.68 -10.34 -12.65
CA GLU A 129 -12.32 -10.88 -12.44
C GLU A 129 -11.29 -10.46 -13.49
N GLU A 130 -11.72 -9.84 -14.59
CA GLU A 130 -10.80 -9.47 -15.66
C GLU A 130 -10.18 -8.07 -15.42
N ASP A 131 -10.63 -7.33 -14.41
CA ASP A 131 -10.09 -6.03 -14.05
C ASP A 131 -8.59 -6.10 -13.65
N LEU A 132 -7.76 -5.38 -14.40
CA LEU A 132 -6.31 -5.34 -14.21
C LEU A 132 -5.88 -4.59 -12.93
N HIS A 133 -6.78 -3.82 -12.31
CA HIS A 133 -6.56 -3.18 -11.02
C HIS A 133 -6.80 -4.13 -9.84
N PHE A 134 -7.47 -5.28 -10.05
CA PHE A 134 -7.80 -6.29 -9.04
C PHE A 134 -7.11 -7.61 -9.36
N ARG A 135 -5.78 -7.54 -9.39
CA ARG A 135 -4.91 -8.71 -9.57
C ARG A 135 -3.60 -8.52 -8.83
N LYS A 136 -2.98 -9.62 -8.45
CA LYS A 136 -1.64 -9.65 -7.84
C LYS A 136 -0.73 -10.58 -8.62
N ALA A 137 0.57 -10.41 -8.46
CA ALA A 137 1.54 -11.37 -8.97
C ALA A 137 1.52 -12.62 -8.08
N GLU A 138 1.70 -13.79 -8.70
CA GLU A 138 1.80 -15.07 -7.98
C GLU A 138 2.82 -15.97 -8.68
N PHE A 139 3.64 -16.64 -7.87
CA PHE A 139 4.57 -17.69 -8.30
C PHE A 139 4.97 -18.55 -7.10
N ASP A 140 5.39 -19.79 -7.35
CA ASP A 140 5.99 -20.63 -6.33
C ASP A 140 7.50 -20.29 -6.20
N PRO A 141 8.00 -19.87 -5.03
CA PRO A 141 9.43 -19.60 -4.83
C PRO A 141 10.31 -20.84 -5.11
N GLU A 142 9.79 -22.05 -4.96
CA GLU A 142 10.53 -23.30 -5.22
C GLU A 142 10.73 -23.55 -6.72
N ASP A 143 9.87 -23.00 -7.58
CA ASP A 143 9.99 -23.07 -9.04
C ASP A 143 11.01 -22.06 -9.61
N CYS A 144 11.55 -21.17 -8.77
CA CYS A 144 12.53 -20.16 -9.20
C CYS A 144 13.94 -20.77 -9.27
N PRO A 145 14.58 -20.82 -10.46
CA PRO A 145 15.90 -21.43 -10.60
C PRO A 145 16.95 -20.77 -9.70
N SER A 146 17.88 -21.58 -9.19
CA SER A 146 18.89 -21.10 -8.25
C SER A 146 19.88 -20.10 -8.86
N ASP A 147 20.10 -20.19 -10.17
CA ASP A 147 20.92 -19.31 -10.99
C ASP A 147 20.13 -18.12 -11.58
N CYS A 148 18.85 -17.96 -11.24
CA CYS A 148 18.03 -16.87 -11.73
C CYS A 148 18.60 -15.51 -11.26
N PRO A 149 18.80 -14.52 -12.17
CA PRO A 149 19.29 -13.19 -11.81
C PRO A 149 18.23 -12.29 -11.14
N ARG A 150 17.00 -12.78 -11.00
CA ARG A 150 15.83 -12.15 -10.36
C ARG A 150 15.55 -10.70 -10.80
N PRO A 151 15.42 -10.45 -12.11
CA PRO A 151 15.01 -9.13 -12.60
C PRO A 151 13.61 -8.71 -12.11
N CYS A 152 12.75 -9.66 -11.77
CA CYS A 152 11.42 -9.43 -11.21
C CYS A 152 11.44 -8.65 -9.88
N GLU A 153 12.43 -8.92 -9.00
CA GLU A 153 12.61 -8.15 -7.75
C GLU A 153 12.97 -6.70 -8.06
N LYS A 154 13.95 -6.49 -8.95
CA LYS A 154 14.49 -5.16 -9.29
C LYS A 154 13.49 -4.27 -10.01
N VAL A 155 12.63 -4.85 -10.85
CA VAL A 155 11.63 -4.09 -11.62
C VAL A 155 10.38 -3.76 -10.80
N CYS A 156 10.19 -4.41 -9.65
CA CYS A 156 9.00 -4.24 -8.83
C CYS A 156 9.02 -2.88 -8.11
N PRO A 157 8.16 -1.92 -8.48
CA PRO A 157 8.21 -0.58 -7.91
C PRO A 157 7.79 -0.53 -6.44
N ALA A 158 7.01 -1.52 -5.99
CA ALA A 158 6.55 -1.64 -4.60
C ALA A 158 7.46 -2.53 -3.73
N ASN A 159 8.58 -3.03 -4.26
CA ASN A 159 9.43 -4.02 -3.58
C ASN A 159 8.62 -5.21 -3.03
N ALA A 160 7.60 -5.63 -3.80
CA ALA A 160 6.64 -6.64 -3.39
C ALA A 160 7.11 -8.07 -3.69
N ILE A 161 8.35 -8.27 -4.12
CA ILE A 161 8.94 -9.59 -4.35
C ILE A 161 10.20 -9.67 -3.51
N SER A 162 10.30 -10.69 -2.65
CA SER A 162 11.44 -10.91 -1.77
C SER A 162 11.74 -12.39 -1.73
N LEU A 163 12.89 -12.80 -2.26
CA LEU A 163 13.37 -14.18 -2.24
C LEU A 163 14.72 -14.25 -1.53
N GLN A 164 14.79 -15.04 -0.47
CA GLN A 164 15.99 -15.20 0.35
C GLN A 164 16.45 -16.65 0.35
N TRP A 165 17.75 -16.84 0.15
CA TRP A 165 18.40 -18.14 0.32
C TRP A 165 18.50 -18.44 1.80
N VAL A 166 17.93 -19.57 2.21
CA VAL A 166 18.12 -20.09 3.56
C VAL A 166 18.94 -21.37 3.45
N LEU A 167 20.10 -21.38 4.12
CA LEU A 167 20.88 -22.59 4.27
C LEU A 167 20.12 -23.50 5.26
N GLN A 168 19.82 -24.73 4.85
CA GLN A 168 19.42 -25.76 5.81
C GLN A 168 20.66 -26.20 6.58
N GLU A 169 20.62 -26.00 7.90
CA GLU A 169 21.57 -26.63 8.83
C GLU A 169 21.10 -28.05 9.09
N ASP A 170 21.42 -28.99 8.19
CA ASP A 170 21.38 -30.40 8.54
C ASP A 170 22.72 -30.78 9.19
N GLU A 171 22.67 -31.10 10.49
CA GLU A 171 23.82 -31.53 11.30
C GLU A 171 24.38 -32.91 10.92
N THR A 172 23.88 -33.56 9.87
CA THR A 172 24.36 -34.86 9.42
C THR A 172 25.17 -34.77 8.13
N GLU A 173 26.44 -35.10 8.31
CA GLU A 173 27.56 -35.21 7.38
C GLU A 173 27.26 -35.52 5.89
N GLN A 174 28.01 -34.79 5.06
CA GLN A 174 28.43 -35.07 3.67
C GLN A 174 27.44 -34.90 2.50
N ASN A 175 27.66 -33.75 1.83
CA ASN A 175 27.66 -33.55 0.37
C ASN A 175 26.37 -33.21 -0.37
N ASN A 176 25.40 -32.55 0.26
CA ASN A 176 24.48 -31.72 -0.52
C ASN A 176 23.92 -30.55 0.32
N ARG A 177 24.58 -29.39 0.29
CA ARG A 177 24.01 -28.15 0.82
C ARG A 177 22.91 -27.69 -0.13
N LEU A 178 21.71 -28.27 0.00
CA LEU A 178 20.55 -27.81 -0.75
C LEU A 178 20.05 -26.54 -0.08
N GLY A 179 20.47 -25.38 -0.59
CA GLY A 179 19.85 -24.11 -0.19
C GLY A 179 18.40 -24.11 -0.68
N GLN A 180 17.45 -23.80 0.21
CA GLN A 180 16.05 -23.61 -0.17
C GLN A 180 15.78 -22.13 -0.35
N LEU A 181 15.14 -21.76 -1.46
CA LEU A 181 14.68 -20.40 -1.67
C LEU A 181 13.35 -20.21 -0.93
N LYS A 182 13.30 -19.24 -0.01
CA LYS A 182 12.07 -18.88 0.72
C LYS A 182 11.63 -17.46 0.37
N GLY A 183 10.35 -17.17 0.60
CA GLY A 183 9.74 -15.87 0.36
C GLY A 183 8.71 -15.94 -0.77
N GLY A 184 8.69 -14.93 -1.63
CA GLY A 184 7.72 -14.85 -2.72
C GLY A 184 7.19 -13.42 -2.90
N VAL A 185 5.93 -13.32 -3.27
CA VAL A 185 5.23 -12.03 -3.37
C VAL A 185 4.71 -11.62 -1.98
N ILE A 186 5.05 -10.42 -1.54
CA ILE A 186 4.43 -9.77 -0.39
C ILE A 186 3.08 -9.22 -0.89
N THR A 187 2.01 -9.94 -0.58
CA THR A 187 0.67 -9.74 -1.13
C THR A 187 0.17 -8.32 -0.91
N GLU A 188 0.41 -7.75 0.25
CA GLU A 188 -0.09 -6.43 0.65
C GLU A 188 0.56 -5.31 -0.16
N ARG A 189 1.80 -5.49 -0.60
CA ARG A 189 2.55 -4.51 -1.41
C ARG A 189 2.29 -4.65 -2.90
N CYS A 190 1.87 -5.82 -3.35
CA CYS A 190 1.64 -6.07 -4.76
C CYS A 190 0.34 -5.41 -5.23
N TYR A 191 0.45 -4.34 -6.00
CA TYR A 191 -0.71 -3.64 -6.58
C TYR A 191 -1.03 -4.05 -8.02
N GLY A 192 -0.46 -5.16 -8.52
CA GLY A 192 -0.86 -5.73 -9.82
C GLY A 192 -0.31 -5.05 -11.08
N CYS A 193 0.76 -4.25 -10.97
CA CYS A 193 1.32 -3.52 -12.13
C CYS A 193 1.79 -4.41 -13.30
N GLY A 194 2.07 -5.69 -13.05
CA GLY A 194 2.48 -6.67 -14.05
C GLY A 194 3.88 -6.50 -14.64
N ARG A 195 4.69 -5.54 -14.17
CA ARG A 195 6.08 -5.36 -14.64
C ARG A 195 6.94 -6.61 -14.47
N CYS A 196 6.68 -7.40 -13.44
CA CYS A 196 7.40 -8.63 -13.16
C CYS A 196 7.11 -9.77 -14.16
N PHE A 197 5.96 -9.77 -14.85
CA PHE A 197 5.57 -10.84 -15.77
C PHE A 197 6.56 -10.96 -16.92
N SER A 198 6.70 -9.89 -17.71
CA SER A 198 7.65 -9.83 -18.82
C SER A 198 9.12 -9.82 -18.40
N ALA A 199 9.41 -9.50 -17.13
CA ALA A 199 10.77 -9.48 -16.62
C ALA A 199 11.28 -10.87 -16.26
N CYS A 200 10.41 -11.82 -15.91
CA CYS A 200 10.82 -13.17 -15.53
C CYS A 200 11.35 -13.94 -16.76
N PRO A 201 12.65 -14.32 -16.80
CA PRO A 201 13.21 -15.00 -17.96
C PRO A 201 12.71 -16.44 -18.14
N TYR A 202 12.05 -17.00 -17.11
CA TYR A 202 11.51 -18.36 -17.11
C TYR A 202 9.97 -18.39 -17.15
N ASP A 203 9.32 -17.24 -17.30
CA ASP A 203 7.85 -17.12 -17.39
C ASP A 203 7.09 -17.82 -16.25
N ARG A 204 7.60 -17.71 -15.01
CA ARG A 204 7.02 -18.36 -13.82
C ARG A 204 6.03 -17.51 -13.04
N ILE A 205 5.89 -16.22 -13.39
CA ILE A 205 5.06 -15.28 -12.64
C ILE A 205 3.76 -15.05 -13.41
N ARG A 206 2.64 -15.38 -12.79
CA ARG A 206 1.30 -15.17 -13.35
C ARG A 206 0.53 -14.10 -12.59
N ALA A 207 -0.55 -13.61 -13.21
CA ALA A 207 -1.54 -12.79 -12.53
C ALA A 207 -2.55 -13.69 -11.81
N LEU A 208 -2.84 -13.38 -10.55
CA LEU A 208 -3.96 -13.88 -9.79
C LEU A 208 -4.98 -12.75 -9.66
N SER A 209 -6.04 -12.82 -10.46
CA SER A 209 -7.17 -11.88 -10.37
C SER A 209 -8.14 -12.24 -9.26
N TYR A 210 -8.90 -11.27 -8.78
CA TYR A 210 -9.93 -11.48 -7.76
C TYR A 210 -11.05 -10.44 -7.87
N VAL A 211 -12.18 -10.72 -7.23
CA VAL A 211 -13.29 -9.78 -7.04
C VAL A 211 -13.42 -9.48 -5.55
N ARG A 212 -13.67 -8.21 -5.20
CA ARG A 212 -13.95 -7.84 -3.80
C ARG A 212 -15.25 -8.46 -3.34
N ASP A 213 -15.23 -9.07 -2.16
CA ASP A 213 -16.41 -9.71 -1.57
C ASP A 213 -17.50 -8.65 -1.28
N PRO A 214 -18.70 -8.75 -1.88
CA PRO A 214 -19.76 -7.75 -1.69
C PRO A 214 -20.27 -7.67 -0.25
N THR A 215 -20.28 -8.80 0.48
CA THR A 215 -20.75 -8.83 1.87
C THR A 215 -19.81 -8.05 2.79
N THR A 216 -18.51 -8.21 2.60
CA THR A 216 -17.45 -7.51 3.33
C THR A 216 -17.45 -6.03 2.96
N THR A 217 -17.65 -5.72 1.68
CA THR A 217 -17.81 -4.34 1.19
C THR A 217 -19.01 -3.67 1.84
N SER A 218 -20.18 -4.31 1.84
CA SER A 218 -21.40 -3.79 2.47
C SER A 218 -21.18 -3.47 3.96
N LYS A 219 -20.50 -4.38 4.69
CA LYS A 219 -20.11 -4.13 6.09
C LYS A 219 -19.17 -2.93 6.25
N LEU A 220 -18.25 -2.71 5.31
CA LEU A 220 -17.39 -1.53 5.31
C LEU A 220 -18.19 -0.25 5.06
N LEU A 221 -19.11 -0.25 4.10
CA LEU A 221 -19.96 0.90 3.78
C LEU A 221 -20.91 1.29 4.91
N GLN A 222 -21.31 0.33 5.75
CA GLN A 222 -22.12 0.59 6.94
C GLN A 222 -21.33 1.26 8.08
N ARG A 223 -20.00 1.35 7.97
CA ARG A 223 -19.19 2.09 8.95
C ARG A 223 -19.33 3.60 8.70
N ASN A 224 -19.09 4.38 9.75
CA ASN A 224 -19.15 5.85 9.68
C ASN A 224 -17.84 6.52 9.23
N ASP A 225 -16.89 5.74 8.69
CA ASP A 225 -15.55 6.18 8.30
C ASP A 225 -15.16 5.83 6.85
N VAL A 226 -16.17 5.47 6.05
CA VAL A 226 -16.11 5.39 4.58
C VAL A 226 -17.12 6.39 4.01
N ASP A 227 -16.67 7.29 3.16
CA ASP A 227 -17.47 8.39 2.62
C ASP A 227 -17.92 8.16 1.18
N ALA A 228 -17.22 7.31 0.44
CA ALA A 228 -17.44 7.10 -0.99
C ALA A 228 -17.05 5.69 -1.42
N ILE A 229 -17.59 5.26 -2.56
CA ILE A 229 -17.21 4.03 -3.23
C ILE A 229 -16.89 4.29 -4.70
N GLU A 230 -15.86 3.63 -5.20
CA GLU A 230 -15.56 3.53 -6.63
C GLU A 230 -15.82 2.10 -7.10
N ILE A 231 -16.67 1.95 -8.11
CA ILE A 231 -17.00 0.68 -8.72
C ILE A 231 -16.36 0.62 -10.10
N HIS A 232 -15.42 -0.30 -10.27
CA HIS A 232 -14.86 -0.67 -11.56
C HIS A 232 -15.84 -1.62 -12.22
N THR A 233 -16.30 -1.25 -13.42
CA THR A 233 -17.32 -1.98 -14.16
C THR A 233 -17.08 -1.91 -15.64
N ARG A 234 -17.27 -3.04 -16.32
CA ARG A 234 -17.26 -3.07 -17.79
C ARG A 234 -18.65 -2.79 -18.31
N GLY A 235 -18.83 -1.63 -18.94
CA GLY A 235 -20.13 -1.20 -19.50
C GLY A 235 -20.79 -2.13 -20.54
N ARG A 236 -20.22 -3.30 -20.85
CA ARG A 236 -20.81 -4.37 -21.67
C ARG A 236 -21.47 -5.50 -20.85
N ARG A 237 -21.26 -5.55 -19.53
CA ARG A 237 -21.71 -6.61 -18.60
C ARG A 237 -22.54 -5.99 -17.47
N THR A 238 -23.70 -5.43 -17.84
CA THR A 238 -24.61 -4.79 -16.88
C THR A 238 -25.21 -5.77 -15.88
N ASP A 239 -25.24 -7.07 -16.21
CA ASP A 239 -25.61 -8.17 -15.32
C ASP A 239 -24.75 -8.18 -14.05
N LEU A 240 -23.42 -8.17 -14.20
CA LEU A 240 -22.51 -8.20 -13.05
C LEU A 240 -22.59 -6.94 -12.19
N PHE A 241 -22.70 -5.78 -12.84
CA PHE A 241 -22.91 -4.52 -12.12
C PHE A 241 -24.18 -4.57 -11.26
N ASN A 242 -25.29 -5.08 -11.82
CA ASN A 242 -26.54 -5.22 -11.08
C ASN A 242 -26.40 -6.21 -9.92
N ASP A 243 -25.74 -7.35 -10.13
CA ASP A 243 -25.50 -8.34 -9.06
C ASP A 243 -24.70 -7.73 -7.90
N LEU A 244 -23.64 -6.96 -8.20
CA LEU A 244 -22.88 -6.22 -7.19
C LEU A 244 -23.75 -5.16 -6.52
N TRP A 245 -24.46 -4.34 -7.31
CA TRP A 245 -25.30 -3.25 -6.81
C TRP A 245 -26.38 -3.76 -5.84
N ASP A 246 -27.09 -4.82 -6.22
CA ASP A 246 -28.11 -5.46 -5.40
C ASP A 246 -27.50 -6.09 -4.13
N SER A 247 -26.29 -6.65 -4.24
CA SER A 247 -25.57 -7.21 -3.09
C SER A 247 -25.10 -6.15 -2.08
N LEU A 248 -24.78 -4.93 -2.54
CA LEU A 248 -24.49 -3.81 -1.66
C LEU A 248 -25.76 -3.34 -0.94
N GLY A 249 -26.91 -3.35 -1.63
CA GLY A 249 -28.22 -3.02 -1.06
C GLY A 249 -28.23 -1.65 -0.37
N ASP A 250 -28.92 -1.55 0.78
CA ASP A 250 -29.07 -0.31 1.54
C ASP A 250 -27.75 0.27 2.06
N SER A 251 -26.65 -0.50 2.05
CA SER A 251 -25.35 0.02 2.48
C SER A 251 -24.85 1.18 1.61
N ILE A 252 -25.30 1.27 0.36
CA ILE A 252 -24.97 2.35 -0.57
C ILE A 252 -25.54 3.70 -0.13
N GLU A 253 -26.59 3.71 0.70
CA GLU A 253 -27.19 4.96 1.21
C GLU A 253 -26.28 5.66 2.23
N ASN A 254 -25.27 4.97 2.76
CA ASN A 254 -24.33 5.53 3.73
C ASN A 254 -23.20 6.34 3.09
N VAL A 255 -23.00 6.23 1.77
CA VAL A 255 -21.95 6.98 1.07
C VAL A 255 -22.46 8.30 0.50
N LYS A 256 -21.55 9.27 0.41
CA LYS A 256 -21.77 10.61 -0.14
C LYS A 256 -21.56 10.65 -1.66
N LEU A 257 -20.82 9.68 -2.20
CA LEU A 257 -20.45 9.62 -3.61
C LEU A 257 -20.28 8.16 -4.07
N VAL A 258 -20.83 7.85 -5.24
CA VAL A 258 -20.52 6.65 -6.02
C VAL A 258 -19.82 7.09 -7.29
N ALA A 259 -18.63 6.56 -7.54
CA ALA A 259 -17.88 6.75 -8.77
C ALA A 259 -17.91 5.45 -9.60
N LEU A 260 -17.95 5.58 -10.92
CA LEU A 260 -17.88 4.46 -11.86
C LEU A 260 -16.63 4.58 -12.71
N VAL A 261 -15.82 3.53 -12.74
CA VAL A 261 -14.63 3.40 -13.60
C VAL A 261 -14.90 2.35 -14.68
N LYS A 262 -14.51 2.65 -15.92
CA LYS A 262 -14.71 1.80 -17.10
C LYS A 262 -13.40 1.33 -17.69
#